data_AF-A0A5A7TWV5-F1
#
_entry.id   AF-A0A5A7TWV5-F1
#
_cell.length_a   1.000
_cell.length_b   1.000
_cell.length_c   1.000
_cell.angle_alpha   90.00
_cell.angle_beta   90.00
_cell.angle_gamma   90.00
#
_symmetry.space_group_name_H-M   'P 1'
#
loop_
_entity.id
_entity.type
_entity.pdbx_description
1 polymer ?
#
loop_
_entity_poly.entity_id
_entity_poly.type
_entity_poly.pdbx_seq_one_letter_code
_entity_poly.pdbx_strand_id
1 'polypeptide(L)'
;MAIRSFVTRQEKMPPRRGGSCRDGAAISGHATGCFSTFARCPAYPVAPVQADIVPPPAPEGAQLASVQLSAEAKHLRDFRKYNPKTFDGSMDNPTKAQMWLTSIETIFRYMKFPDDQKVQCAVFFLEDRGTAWWETAERMLRGDHAKQQEFLNLEQGDMTVEQYDAEFDMLSRFALDVVRNEAVRTEKFVRSLRLDLQGIVRAL
;
A
#
# COMPACT_ATOMS: atom_id res chain seq x y z
N MET A 1 0.95 12.74 -5.51
CA MET A 1 1.54 12.46 -6.84
C MET A 1 0.85 11.30 -7.59
N ALA A 2 0.43 10.20 -6.93
CA ALA A 2 -0.30 9.11 -7.61
C ALA A 2 -1.70 9.51 -8.12
N ILE A 3 -2.48 10.26 -7.35
CA ILE A 3 -3.85 10.68 -7.73
C ILE A 3 -3.85 11.74 -8.85
N ARG A 4 -2.88 12.66 -8.86
CA ARG A 4 -2.69 13.57 -10.00
C ARG A 4 -2.30 12.80 -11.26
N SER A 5 -1.44 11.78 -11.12
CA SER A 5 -1.10 10.88 -12.22
C SER A 5 -2.29 10.05 -12.71
N PHE A 6 -3.26 9.75 -11.84
CA PHE A 6 -4.53 9.14 -12.23
C PHE A 6 -5.38 10.08 -13.07
N VAL A 7 -5.62 11.30 -12.59
CA VAL A 7 -6.41 12.31 -13.31
C VAL A 7 -5.80 12.62 -14.68
N THR A 8 -4.47 12.76 -14.78
CA THR A 8 -3.80 13.00 -16.07
C THR A 8 -3.79 11.77 -16.99
N ARG A 9 -3.73 10.55 -16.45
CA ARG A 9 -3.87 9.32 -17.25
C ARG A 9 -5.30 9.11 -17.73
N GLN A 10 -6.30 9.55 -16.96
CA GLN A 10 -7.73 9.53 -17.30
C GLN A 10 -8.08 10.48 -18.45
N GLU A 11 -7.51 11.69 -18.48
CA GLU A 11 -7.69 12.64 -19.59
C GLU A 11 -7.21 12.11 -20.95
N LYS A 12 -6.36 11.08 -20.96
CA LYS A 12 -5.72 10.53 -22.16
C LYS A 12 -6.42 9.30 -22.76
N MET A 13 -7.50 8.78 -22.16
CA MET A 13 -8.21 7.59 -22.65
C MET A 13 -9.43 7.95 -23.53
N PRO A 14 -9.69 7.21 -24.64
CA PRO A 14 -10.84 7.47 -25.51
C PRO A 14 -12.17 7.03 -24.84
N PRO A 15 -13.30 7.72 -25.10
CA PRO A 15 -14.58 7.41 -24.46
C PRO A 15 -15.12 6.04 -24.90
N ARG A 16 -15.53 5.18 -23.95
CA ARG A 16 -16.19 3.90 -24.24
C ARG A 16 -17.67 3.90 -23.84
N ARG A 17 -18.47 3.37 -24.77
CA ARG A 17 -19.93 3.33 -24.82
C ARG A 17 -20.50 2.44 -23.69
N GLY A 18 -21.47 2.96 -22.94
CA GLY A 18 -21.96 2.42 -21.67
C GLY A 18 -22.79 1.13 -21.75
N GLY A 19 -22.79 0.36 -20.65
CA GLY A 19 -23.64 -0.80 -20.40
C GLY A 19 -23.96 -0.90 -18.90
N SER A 20 -25.25 -1.00 -18.58
CA SER A 20 -25.88 -0.88 -17.26
C SER A 20 -25.78 -2.17 -16.42
N CYS A 21 -25.52 -2.04 -15.10
CA CYS A 21 -25.61 -3.13 -14.12
C CYS A 21 -26.97 -3.09 -13.40
N ARG A 22 -27.57 -4.26 -13.16
CA ARG A 22 -28.78 -4.45 -12.36
C ARG A 22 -28.46 -5.12 -11.02
N ASP A 23 -29.19 -4.67 -10.02
CA ASP A 23 -29.06 -4.88 -8.57
C ASP A 23 -29.31 -6.31 -8.05
N GLY A 24 -28.76 -6.57 -6.85
CA GLY A 24 -29.58 -6.95 -5.70
C GLY A 24 -29.33 -8.33 -5.07
N ALA A 25 -28.86 -8.33 -3.81
CA ALA A 25 -29.66 -8.68 -2.62
C ALA A 25 -28.80 -9.22 -1.45
N ALA A 26 -28.99 -8.59 -0.28
CA ALA A 26 -28.42 -8.98 1.02
C ALA A 26 -29.37 -9.93 1.78
N ILE A 27 -28.81 -10.78 2.65
CA ILE A 27 -29.59 -11.50 3.69
C ILE A 27 -28.86 -11.45 5.04
N SER A 28 -29.63 -11.02 6.04
CA SER A 28 -29.33 -10.92 7.47
C SER A 28 -29.66 -12.24 8.19
N GLY A 29 -28.91 -12.59 9.24
CA GLY A 29 -29.24 -13.70 10.14
C GLY A 29 -28.65 -13.52 11.54
N HIS A 30 -29.52 -13.38 12.53
CA HIS A 30 -29.26 -13.18 13.96
C HIS A 30 -29.63 -14.49 14.69
N ALA A 31 -28.85 -14.95 15.68
CA ALA A 31 -29.33 -15.98 16.62
C ALA A 31 -28.59 -15.96 17.96
N THR A 32 -29.39 -15.77 19.00
CA THR A 32 -29.13 -15.76 20.44
C THR A 32 -29.06 -17.20 20.99
N GLY A 33 -28.28 -17.45 22.05
CA GLY A 33 -28.37 -18.70 22.82
C GLY A 33 -27.53 -18.66 24.09
N CYS A 34 -28.19 -18.80 25.25
CA CYS A 34 -27.64 -18.52 26.57
C CYS A 34 -27.92 -19.70 27.54
N PHE A 35 -26.95 -19.94 28.43
CA PHE A 35 -27.01 -20.53 29.77
C PHE A 35 -27.01 -22.04 30.07
N SER A 36 -26.17 -22.34 31.09
CA SER A 36 -26.26 -23.34 32.19
C SER A 36 -25.39 -24.60 32.06
N THR A 37 -24.66 -25.14 33.04
CA THR A 37 -24.31 -24.75 34.44
C THR A 37 -23.13 -25.62 34.94
N PHE A 38 -22.29 -25.00 35.78
CA PHE A 38 -21.30 -25.45 36.77
C PHE A 38 -21.06 -26.94 37.12
N ALA A 39 -19.77 -27.25 37.32
CA ALA A 39 -19.30 -28.08 38.44
C ALA A 39 -18.05 -27.41 39.09
N ARG A 40 -18.06 -27.34 40.43
CA ARG A 40 -17.16 -26.58 41.31
C ARG A 40 -16.16 -27.55 41.96
N CYS A 41 -14.89 -27.15 42.04
CA CYS A 41 -13.87 -27.82 42.89
C CYS A 41 -13.24 -26.80 43.86
N PRO A 42 -12.71 -27.27 45.01
CA PRO A 42 -12.74 -26.53 46.27
C PRO A 42 -11.61 -25.51 46.42
N ALA A 43 -11.90 -24.49 47.23
CA ALA A 43 -10.99 -23.44 47.63
C ALA A 43 -9.99 -23.92 48.69
N TYR A 44 -8.72 -23.55 48.53
CA TYR A 44 -7.78 -23.37 49.63
C TYR A 44 -7.38 -21.89 49.67
N PRO A 45 -7.28 -21.25 50.85
CA PRO A 45 -6.97 -19.84 50.95
C PRO A 45 -5.46 -19.63 51.07
N VAL A 46 -4.90 -18.69 50.31
CA VAL A 46 -3.62 -18.05 50.65
C VAL A 46 -3.74 -16.54 50.37
N ALA A 47 -3.34 -15.75 51.37
CA ALA A 47 -3.49 -14.31 51.53
C ALA A 47 -2.76 -13.47 50.45
N PRO A 48 -3.02 -12.14 50.34
CA PRO A 48 -2.55 -11.33 49.23
C PRO A 48 -1.10 -10.90 49.42
N VAL A 49 -0.25 -11.17 48.44
CA VAL A 49 1.02 -10.44 48.28
C VAL A 49 0.83 -9.46 47.14
N GLN A 50 0.68 -8.19 47.52
CA GLN A 50 0.68 -7.07 46.59
C GLN A 50 2.12 -6.86 46.13
N ALA A 51 2.45 -7.41 44.97
CA ALA A 51 3.65 -7.03 44.24
C ALA A 51 3.22 -5.98 43.20
N ASP A 52 3.76 -4.77 43.32
CA ASP A 52 3.70 -3.77 42.26
C ASP A 52 4.35 -4.35 41.00
N ILE A 53 3.53 -4.97 40.14
CA ILE A 53 3.89 -5.27 38.76
C ILE A 53 3.88 -3.93 38.05
N VAL A 54 5.03 -3.27 38.00
CA VAL A 54 5.30 -2.29 36.95
C VAL A 54 5.11 -3.05 35.63
N PRO A 55 4.12 -2.69 34.78
CA PRO A 55 3.96 -3.36 33.50
C PRO A 55 5.27 -3.17 32.72
N PRO A 56 5.82 -4.23 32.11
CA PRO A 56 7.04 -4.11 31.32
C PRO A 56 6.83 -3.04 30.23
N PRO A 57 7.82 -2.17 29.96
CA PRO A 57 7.70 -1.18 28.90
C PRO A 57 7.43 -1.93 27.59
N ALA A 58 6.24 -1.71 27.02
CA ALA A 58 5.87 -2.25 25.73
C ALA A 58 6.92 -1.84 24.68
N PRO A 59 7.22 -2.68 23.68
CA PRO A 59 8.16 -2.32 22.62
C PRO A 59 7.70 -0.99 21.99
N GLU A 60 8.57 0.02 22.02
CA GLU A 60 8.27 1.40 21.62
C GLU A 60 7.63 1.51 20.22
N GLY A 61 7.89 0.55 19.33
CA GLY A 61 7.25 0.44 18.01
C GLY A 61 5.73 0.17 18.05
N ALA A 62 5.21 -0.51 19.07
CA ALA A 62 3.77 -0.78 19.20
C ALA A 62 3.00 0.47 19.68
N GLN A 63 3.62 1.27 20.55
CA GLN A 63 3.04 2.52 21.05
C GLN A 63 2.98 3.57 19.94
N LEU A 64 4.06 3.72 19.15
CA LEU A 64 4.10 4.63 18.01
C LEU A 64 3.02 4.27 16.96
N ALA A 65 2.88 2.99 16.63
CA ALA A 65 1.86 2.51 15.70
C ALA A 65 0.43 2.78 16.20
N SER A 66 0.16 2.57 17.51
CA SER A 66 -1.16 2.88 18.08
C SER A 66 -1.48 4.37 18.10
N VAL A 67 -0.49 5.23 18.35
CA VAL A 67 -0.66 6.69 18.36
C VAL A 67 -0.89 7.19 16.94
N GLN A 68 -0.14 6.65 15.96
CA GLN A 68 -0.28 6.94 14.53
C GLN A 68 -1.68 6.58 14.02
N LEU A 69 -2.17 5.37 14.33
CA LEU A 69 -3.52 4.91 13.99
C LEU A 69 -4.61 5.80 14.62
N SER A 70 -4.39 6.30 15.84
CA SER A 70 -5.34 7.21 16.50
C SER A 70 -5.38 8.60 15.83
N ALA A 71 -4.23 9.10 15.39
CA ALA A 71 -4.08 10.37 14.68
C ALA A 71 -4.68 10.27 13.27
N GLU A 72 -4.45 9.17 12.56
CA GLU A 72 -5.07 8.83 11.28
C GLU A 72 -6.60 8.77 11.39
N ALA A 73 -7.11 8.06 12.39
CA ALA A 73 -8.54 7.97 12.63
C ALA A 73 -9.17 9.33 12.96
N LYS A 74 -8.46 10.21 13.67
CA LYS A 74 -8.90 11.59 13.93
C LYS A 74 -8.94 12.40 12.63
N HIS A 75 -7.87 12.37 11.86
CA HIS A 75 -7.76 13.09 10.59
C HIS A 75 -8.84 12.66 9.59
N LEU A 76 -9.15 11.37 9.48
CA LEU A 76 -10.21 10.88 8.62
C LEU A 76 -11.61 11.34 9.09
N ARG A 77 -11.87 11.32 10.41
CA ARG A 77 -13.13 11.83 10.98
C ARG A 77 -13.30 13.32 10.68
N ASP A 78 -12.26 14.11 10.88
CA ASP A 78 -12.27 15.54 10.60
C ASP A 78 -12.39 15.81 9.10
N PHE A 79 -11.76 15.00 8.24
CA PHE A 79 -11.87 15.13 6.78
C PHE A 79 -13.32 14.90 6.30
N ARG A 80 -14.01 13.88 6.84
CA ARG A 80 -15.42 13.60 6.54
C ARG A 80 -16.34 14.76 6.94
N LYS A 81 -16.01 15.54 7.98
CA LYS A 81 -16.78 16.72 8.41
C LYS A 81 -16.91 17.78 7.33
N TYR A 82 -15.93 17.87 6.41
CA TYR A 82 -15.94 18.84 5.31
C TYR A 82 -16.69 18.35 4.07
N ASN A 83 -17.37 17.21 4.15
CA ASN A 83 -18.16 16.61 3.07
C ASN A 83 -17.42 16.60 1.71
N PRO A 84 -16.24 15.96 1.65
CA PRO A 84 -15.48 15.82 0.42
C PRO A 84 -16.36 15.21 -0.67
N LYS A 85 -16.21 15.71 -1.90
CA LYS A 85 -16.87 15.11 -3.07
C LYS A 85 -16.34 13.69 -3.27
N THR A 86 -17.20 12.79 -3.72
CA THR A 86 -16.81 11.46 -4.20
C THR A 86 -16.57 11.49 -5.72
N PHE A 87 -15.87 10.49 -6.23
CA PHE A 87 -15.64 10.32 -7.66
C PHE A 87 -15.73 8.84 -8.06
N ASP A 88 -16.67 8.54 -8.94
CA ASP A 88 -17.00 7.20 -9.44
C ASP A 88 -16.03 6.68 -10.51
N GLY A 89 -15.00 7.45 -10.87
CA GLY A 89 -14.11 7.12 -11.98
C GLY A 89 -14.70 7.39 -13.37
N SER A 90 -15.78 8.19 -13.48
CA SER A 90 -16.40 8.51 -14.77
C SER A 90 -15.51 9.31 -15.70
N MET A 91 -15.43 8.82 -16.94
CA MET A 91 -14.76 9.47 -18.07
C MET A 91 -15.70 10.38 -18.87
N ASP A 92 -16.99 10.44 -18.51
CA ASP A 92 -18.00 11.11 -19.31
C ASP A 92 -17.83 12.63 -19.31
N ASN A 93 -17.13 13.17 -18.29
CA ASN A 93 -16.76 14.58 -18.20
C ASN A 93 -15.44 14.76 -17.41
N PRO A 94 -14.34 15.17 -18.05
CA PRO A 94 -13.03 15.35 -17.39
C PRO A 94 -13.07 16.41 -16.27
N THR A 95 -14.01 17.36 -16.34
CA THR A 95 -14.21 18.38 -15.31
C THR A 95 -14.59 17.77 -13.95
N LYS A 96 -15.31 16.64 -13.94
CA LYS A 96 -15.70 15.99 -12.67
C LYS A 96 -14.49 15.54 -11.87
N ALA A 97 -13.52 14.92 -12.53
CA ALA A 97 -12.27 14.49 -11.90
C ALA A 97 -11.47 15.69 -11.38
N GLN A 98 -11.39 16.77 -12.16
CA GLN A 98 -10.70 17.99 -11.74
C GLN A 98 -11.39 18.70 -10.57
N MET A 99 -12.72 18.77 -10.56
CA MET A 99 -13.49 19.34 -9.45
C MET A 99 -13.34 18.51 -8.17
N TRP A 100 -13.40 17.18 -8.30
CA TRP A 100 -13.14 16.26 -7.18
C TRP A 100 -11.73 16.51 -6.62
N LEU A 101 -10.71 16.48 -7.47
CA LEU A 101 -9.32 16.71 -7.08
C LEU A 101 -9.14 18.06 -6.38
N THR A 102 -9.71 19.13 -6.95
CA THR A 102 -9.64 20.49 -6.38
C THR A 102 -10.31 20.55 -5.01
N SER A 103 -11.45 19.86 -4.83
CA SER A 103 -12.16 19.78 -3.55
C SER A 103 -11.29 19.07 -2.50
N ILE A 104 -10.73 17.91 -2.84
CA ILE A 104 -9.88 17.10 -1.96
C ILE A 104 -8.60 17.88 -1.58
N GLU A 105 -7.93 18.50 -2.54
CA GLU A 105 -6.72 19.30 -2.30
C GLU A 105 -6.98 20.54 -1.44
N THR A 106 -8.15 21.17 -1.59
CA THR A 106 -8.54 22.32 -0.76
C THR A 106 -8.71 21.92 0.69
N ILE A 107 -9.36 20.79 0.96
CA ILE A 107 -9.55 20.27 2.33
C ILE A 107 -8.20 19.88 2.93
N PHE A 108 -7.34 19.15 2.18
CA PHE A 108 -6.00 18.81 2.66
C PHE A 108 -5.17 20.03 3.03
N ARG A 109 -5.23 21.09 2.22
CA ARG A 109 -4.51 22.34 2.47
C ARG A 109 -5.05 23.08 3.71
N TYR A 110 -6.37 23.16 3.85
CA TYR A 110 -7.01 23.82 4.99
C TYR A 110 -6.69 23.13 6.31
N MET A 111 -6.76 21.79 6.33
CA MET A 111 -6.50 20.97 7.51
C MET A 111 -5.01 20.73 7.81
N LYS A 112 -4.10 21.16 6.91
CA LYS A 112 -2.67 20.81 6.99
C LYS A 112 -2.43 19.30 7.10
N PHE A 113 -3.16 18.55 6.28
CA PHE A 113 -3.12 17.09 6.27
C PHE A 113 -1.71 16.59 5.94
N PRO A 114 -1.18 15.57 6.65
CA PRO A 114 0.16 15.06 6.40
C PRO A 114 0.22 14.24 5.11
N ASP A 115 1.32 14.37 4.36
CA ASP A 115 1.44 13.87 2.97
C ASP A 115 1.32 12.35 2.85
N ASP A 116 1.82 11.62 3.84
CA ASP A 116 1.78 10.16 3.96
C ASP A 116 0.35 9.61 4.06
N GLN A 117 -0.59 10.39 4.59
CA GLN A 117 -1.98 9.98 4.80
C GLN A 117 -2.94 10.43 3.68
N LYS A 118 -2.53 11.38 2.82
CA LYS A 118 -3.40 11.97 1.79
C LYS A 118 -3.91 10.95 0.79
N VAL A 119 -3.06 10.01 0.37
CA VAL A 119 -3.42 9.02 -0.65
C VAL A 119 -4.52 8.10 -0.14
N GLN A 120 -4.34 7.52 1.05
CA GLN A 120 -5.33 6.62 1.65
C GLN A 120 -6.66 7.32 1.91
N CYS A 121 -6.63 8.57 2.39
CA CYS A 121 -7.85 9.34 2.59
C CYS A 121 -8.57 9.65 1.29
N ALA A 122 -7.85 10.03 0.24
CA ALA A 122 -8.48 10.32 -1.06
C ALA A 122 -9.05 9.06 -1.73
N VAL A 123 -8.38 7.90 -1.59
CA VAL A 123 -8.89 6.61 -2.08
C VAL A 123 -10.22 6.26 -1.44
N PHE A 124 -10.42 6.58 -0.17
CA PHE A 124 -11.70 6.36 0.52
C PHE A 124 -12.89 7.11 -0.12
N PHE A 125 -12.62 8.18 -0.89
CA PHE A 125 -13.66 8.94 -1.61
C PHE A 125 -13.67 8.65 -3.12
N LEU A 126 -13.02 7.56 -3.54
CA LEU A 126 -13.27 6.93 -4.83
C LEU A 126 -14.45 5.96 -4.70
N GLU A 127 -15.25 5.89 -5.75
CA GLU A 127 -16.38 4.97 -5.87
C GLU A 127 -16.27 4.20 -7.19
N ASP A 128 -16.96 3.07 -7.28
CA ASP A 128 -17.13 2.26 -8.50
C ASP A 128 -15.82 2.02 -9.30
N ARG A 129 -15.72 2.66 -10.49
CA ARG A 129 -14.58 2.50 -11.40
C ARG A 129 -13.32 3.14 -10.84
N GLY A 130 -13.46 4.19 -10.05
CA GLY A 130 -12.34 4.83 -9.35
C GLY A 130 -11.65 3.84 -8.41
N THR A 131 -12.44 3.12 -7.61
CA THR A 131 -11.93 2.11 -6.67
C THR A 131 -11.30 0.94 -7.39
N ALA A 132 -11.99 0.36 -8.40
CA ALA A 132 -11.46 -0.77 -9.17
C ALA A 132 -10.15 -0.44 -9.91
N TRP A 133 -10.02 0.79 -10.41
CA TRP A 133 -8.77 1.26 -11.00
C TRP A 133 -7.66 1.35 -9.96
N TRP A 134 -7.94 1.94 -8.79
CA TRP A 134 -6.94 2.11 -7.74
C TRP A 134 -6.40 0.75 -7.28
N GLU A 135 -7.27 -0.23 -7.02
CA GLU A 135 -6.86 -1.59 -6.64
C GLU A 135 -5.96 -2.24 -7.70
N THR A 136 -6.27 -2.05 -8.98
CA THR A 136 -5.45 -2.57 -10.08
C THR A 136 -4.09 -1.88 -10.13
N ALA A 137 -4.05 -0.56 -9.99
CA ALA A 137 -2.82 0.22 -9.98
C ALA A 137 -1.95 -0.13 -8.77
N GLU A 138 -2.55 -0.28 -7.59
CA GLU A 138 -1.87 -0.69 -6.36
C GLU A 138 -1.28 -2.10 -6.49
N ARG A 139 -2.03 -3.04 -7.10
CA ARG A 139 -1.52 -4.39 -7.38
C ARG A 139 -0.34 -4.38 -8.36
N MET A 140 -0.41 -3.54 -9.40
CA MET A 140 0.69 -3.37 -10.35
C MET A 140 1.93 -2.79 -9.68
N LEU A 141 1.77 -1.69 -8.93
CA LEU A 141 2.87 -1.06 -8.20
C LEU A 141 3.49 -2.00 -7.17
N ARG A 142 2.67 -2.74 -6.41
CA ARG A 142 3.17 -3.77 -5.49
C ARG A 142 3.98 -4.84 -6.22
N GLY A 143 3.54 -5.26 -7.41
CA GLY A 143 4.26 -6.19 -8.27
C GLY A 143 5.59 -5.62 -8.77
N ASP A 144 5.59 -4.36 -9.21
CA ASP A 144 6.79 -3.67 -9.67
C ASP A 144 7.81 -3.49 -8.53
N HIS A 145 7.35 -3.15 -7.32
CA HIS A 145 8.20 -3.08 -6.13
C HIS A 145 8.79 -4.45 -5.75
N ALA A 146 8.01 -5.53 -5.86
CA ALA A 146 8.52 -6.88 -5.60
C ALA A 146 9.62 -7.26 -6.61
N LYS A 147 9.40 -6.98 -7.91
CA LYS A 147 10.40 -7.21 -8.97
C LYS A 147 11.62 -6.32 -8.83
N GLN A 148 11.45 -5.07 -8.40
CA GLN A 148 12.56 -4.19 -8.07
C GLN A 148 13.41 -4.79 -6.93
N GLN A 149 12.78 -5.35 -5.91
CA GLN A 149 13.50 -6.01 -4.82
C GLN A 149 14.23 -7.28 -5.28
N GLU A 150 13.60 -8.06 -6.16
CA GLU A 150 14.22 -9.22 -6.81
C GLU A 150 15.47 -8.80 -7.59
N PHE A 151 15.39 -7.72 -8.38
CA PHE A 151 16.55 -7.16 -9.08
C PHE A 151 17.68 -6.76 -8.13
N LEU A 152 17.36 -6.12 -7.00
CA LEU A 152 18.37 -5.71 -6.01
C LEU A 152 19.10 -6.91 -5.42
N ASN A 153 18.37 -7.99 -5.14
CA ASN A 153 18.88 -9.22 -4.56
C ASN A 153 19.45 -10.19 -5.60
N LEU A 154 19.33 -9.87 -6.89
CA LEU A 154 19.81 -10.73 -7.97
C LEU A 154 21.33 -10.87 -7.90
N GLU A 155 21.77 -12.11 -7.77
CA GLU A 155 23.15 -12.58 -7.87
C GLU A 155 23.20 -13.71 -8.89
N GLN A 156 24.34 -13.89 -9.55
CA GLN A 156 24.50 -14.95 -10.56
C GLN A 156 24.29 -16.34 -9.96
N GLY A 157 24.74 -16.58 -8.72
CA GLY A 157 24.55 -17.87 -8.05
C GLY A 157 25.11 -19.03 -8.88
N ASP A 158 24.31 -20.09 -9.04
CA ASP A 158 24.62 -21.26 -9.86
C ASP A 158 24.24 -21.11 -11.34
N MET A 159 23.59 -20.01 -11.73
CA MET A 159 23.18 -19.75 -13.11
C MET A 159 24.38 -19.56 -14.06
N THR A 160 24.15 -19.89 -15.34
CA THR A 160 25.10 -19.49 -16.38
C THR A 160 25.09 -17.96 -16.54
N VAL A 161 26.17 -17.41 -17.12
CA VAL A 161 26.25 -15.95 -17.37
C VAL A 161 25.12 -15.49 -18.30
N GLU A 162 24.77 -16.31 -19.29
CA GLU A 162 23.69 -16.03 -20.24
C GLU A 162 22.31 -15.99 -19.57
N GLN A 163 22.02 -16.93 -18.66
CA GLN A 163 20.78 -16.94 -17.89
C GLN A 163 20.71 -15.74 -16.94
N TYR A 164 21.80 -15.45 -16.25
CA TYR A 164 21.89 -14.29 -15.38
C TYR A 164 21.70 -12.98 -16.15
N ASP A 165 22.30 -12.84 -17.34
CA ASP A 165 22.13 -11.66 -18.19
C ASP A 165 20.67 -11.45 -18.62
N ALA A 166 19.98 -12.53 -19.02
CA ALA A 166 18.57 -12.47 -19.39
C ALA A 166 17.67 -12.04 -18.22
N GLU A 167 17.88 -12.62 -17.03
CA GLU A 167 17.16 -12.23 -15.81
C GLU A 167 17.47 -10.78 -15.41
N PHE A 168 18.74 -10.38 -15.51
CA PHE A 168 19.18 -9.03 -15.22
C PHE A 168 18.52 -8.00 -16.15
N ASP A 169 18.45 -8.26 -17.46
CA ASP A 169 17.76 -7.36 -18.39
C ASP A 169 16.25 -7.29 -18.11
N MET A 170 15.59 -8.44 -17.90
CA MET A 170 14.16 -8.49 -17.61
C MET A 170 13.81 -7.70 -16.36
N LEU A 171 14.54 -7.92 -15.27
CA LEU A 171 14.27 -7.31 -13.96
C LEU A 171 14.71 -5.84 -13.89
N SER A 172 15.73 -5.42 -14.65
CA SER A 172 16.18 -4.03 -14.69
C SER A 172 15.08 -3.04 -15.11
N ARG A 173 14.11 -3.50 -15.90
CA ARG A 173 12.96 -2.71 -16.37
C ARG A 173 12.03 -2.26 -15.24
N PHE A 174 12.07 -2.94 -14.10
CA PHE A 174 11.30 -2.62 -12.89
C PHE A 174 12.08 -1.77 -11.89
N ALA A 175 13.39 -1.56 -12.14
CA ALA A 175 14.29 -0.85 -11.24
C ALA A 175 14.92 0.39 -11.91
N LEU A 176 14.16 1.10 -12.75
CA LEU A 176 14.67 2.24 -13.55
C LEU A 176 15.33 3.33 -12.71
N ASP A 177 14.84 3.58 -11.48
CA ASP A 177 15.44 4.56 -10.57
C ASP A 177 16.78 4.09 -9.97
N VAL A 178 16.96 2.78 -9.80
CA VAL A 178 18.22 2.18 -9.30
C VAL A 178 19.25 2.07 -10.43
N VAL A 179 18.77 1.83 -11.65
CA VAL A 179 19.58 1.53 -12.84
C VAL A 179 19.55 2.69 -13.83
N ARG A 180 19.38 3.92 -13.33
CA ARG A 180 19.22 5.12 -14.17
C ARG A 180 20.47 5.44 -15.00
N ASN A 181 21.64 5.06 -14.51
CA ASN A 181 22.93 5.28 -15.16
C ASN A 181 23.53 3.93 -15.58
N GLU A 182 24.00 3.84 -16.81
CA GLU A 182 24.73 2.69 -17.35
C GLU A 182 25.92 2.31 -16.46
N ALA A 183 26.66 3.27 -15.91
CA ALA A 183 27.77 2.99 -15.01
C ALA A 183 27.33 2.24 -13.73
N VAL A 184 26.20 2.65 -13.14
CA VAL A 184 25.63 2.00 -11.95
C VAL A 184 25.03 0.63 -12.31
N ARG A 185 24.45 0.51 -13.51
CA ARG A 185 23.97 -0.76 -14.07
C ARG A 185 25.10 -1.77 -14.19
N THR A 186 26.21 -1.37 -14.82
CA THR A 186 27.38 -2.21 -15.04
C THR A 186 28.07 -2.56 -13.73
N GLU A 187 28.18 -1.61 -12.80
CA GLU A 187 28.73 -1.89 -11.47
C GLU A 187 27.91 -2.94 -10.73
N LYS A 188 26.56 -2.81 -10.71
CA LYS A 188 25.68 -3.82 -10.11
C LYS A 188 25.83 -5.17 -10.81
N PHE A 189 25.88 -5.18 -12.14
CA PHE A 189 26.04 -6.40 -12.92
C PHE A 189 27.32 -7.14 -12.49
N VAL A 190 28.47 -6.46 -12.55
CA VAL A 190 29.77 -7.04 -12.17
C VAL A 190 29.81 -7.43 -10.70
N ARG A 191 29.29 -6.58 -9.79
CA ARG A 191 29.29 -6.86 -8.34
C ARG A 191 28.46 -8.08 -7.96
N SER A 192 27.50 -8.48 -8.79
CA SER A 192 26.61 -9.61 -8.50
C SER A 192 26.94 -10.86 -9.33
N LEU A 193 28.01 -10.84 -10.14
CA LEU A 193 28.59 -12.04 -10.75
C LEU A 193 29.19 -12.98 -9.68
N ARG A 194 29.47 -14.23 -10.03
CA ARG A 194 30.28 -15.11 -9.16
C ARG A 194 31.72 -14.59 -9.03
N LEU A 195 32.34 -14.83 -7.87
CA LEU A 195 33.64 -14.26 -7.50
C LEU A 195 34.79 -14.62 -8.47
N ASP A 196 34.75 -15.82 -9.05
CA ASP A 196 35.70 -16.30 -10.05
C ASP A 196 35.67 -15.43 -11.32
N LEU A 197 34.47 -15.05 -11.77
CA LEU A 197 34.27 -14.16 -12.92
C LEU A 197 34.51 -12.70 -12.56
N GLN A 198 34.15 -12.27 -11.35
CA GLN A 198 34.39 -10.91 -10.88
C GLN A 198 35.88 -10.53 -10.91
N GLY A 199 36.74 -11.43 -10.44
CA GLY A 199 38.18 -11.20 -10.43
C GLY A 199 38.76 -11.02 -11.84
N ILE A 200 38.26 -11.80 -12.80
CA ILE A 200 38.67 -11.72 -14.21
C ILE A 200 38.20 -10.41 -14.83
N VAL A 201 36.91 -10.07 -14.70
CA VAL A 201 36.32 -8.88 -15.33
C VAL A 201 36.92 -7.59 -14.77
N ARG A 202 37.27 -7.53 -13.48
CA ARG A 202 37.91 -6.34 -12.88
C ARG A 202 39.40 -6.20 -13.21
N ALA A 203 40.04 -7.25 -13.71
CA ALA A 203 41.45 -7.26 -14.08
C ALA A 203 41.69 -6.92 -15.56
N LEU A 204 40.61 -6.81 -16.37
CA LEU A 204 40.62 -6.35 -17.75
C LEU A 204 40.50 -4.82 -17.82
#